data_AF-A0A8T4WAK2-F1
#
_entry.id   AF-A0A8T4WAK2-F1
#
_cell.length_a   1.000
_cell.length_b   1.000
_cell.length_c   1.000
_cell.angle_alpha   90.00
_cell.angle_beta   90.00
_cell.angle_gamma   90.00
#
_symmetry.space_group_name_H-M   'P 1'
#
loop_
_entity.id
_entity.type
_entity.pdbx_description
1 polymer ?
#
loop_
_entity_poly.entity_id
_entity_poly.type
_entity_poly.pdbx_seq_one_letter_code
_entity_poly.pdbx_strand_id
1 'polypeptide(L)'
;MTQGNKSTNLADVEHQKISEMRDLAMELESPDLGEAYEAAGTLAGMDYARSLLPIAWRMHDSEDPYIEKLMLRLVAKIAFGPYLDDFFEALLLLNPAEREQILQSIEERFASIGAPEGKEGREDWKDALEKLGREHQPIVFSIMSNLGRQGYRWVRTKIREELDSISFGAVESLSSFNTKHRKRLFKLLAERAADERRDLLPYICGIANEDTVNYLMPFLSDASWKERAQVAGAVSSAGIDRAAGIVMDIVSDPNWRVKQALLNNLSIEKSRLTSLIKILGYFVADSHTRVRSLAERAILKLGVEECKSSTLEEQRSRIQRRFRKEILRAASRNSDIDSEWLGVAESSAEPIPYMPEDEEGTEDSGEDAPVGVSLDDIASLKPEEPKEKDDKKPLLSALLDAKEKAQGETTAEDELDVRIQSIDSDLVPSERFVRLLKILSRANEGGVSMDTLRERAKEVRIDDDDLDEIIADLEKQGIIYSSSEGMISYVDLEL
;
A
#
# COMPACT_ATOMS: atom_id res chain seq x y z
N MET A 1 49.15 5.37 32.15
CA MET A 1 48.80 6.81 32.17
C MET A 1 47.29 6.91 32.09
N THR A 2 46.63 6.92 33.23
CA THR A 2 45.20 7.21 33.35
C THR A 2 45.04 8.72 33.20
N GLN A 3 44.51 9.17 32.06
CA GLN A 3 44.06 10.55 31.92
C GLN A 3 42.93 10.74 32.94
N GLY A 4 43.20 11.50 33.99
CA GLY A 4 42.18 11.88 34.95
C GLY A 4 41.14 12.74 34.25
N ASN A 5 39.94 12.19 34.04
CA ASN A 5 38.77 12.96 33.66
C ASN A 5 38.57 14.05 34.72
N LYS A 6 38.95 15.28 34.41
CA LYS A 6 38.51 16.46 35.17
C LYS A 6 36.99 16.44 35.10
N SER A 7 36.34 16.26 36.24
CA SER A 7 34.89 16.44 36.35
C SER A 7 34.56 17.84 35.86
N THR A 8 33.97 17.95 34.68
CA THR A 8 33.39 19.21 34.21
C THR A 8 32.34 19.62 35.22
N ASN A 9 32.46 20.85 35.73
CA ASN A 9 31.50 21.38 36.68
C ASN A 9 30.15 21.53 35.97
N LEU A 10 29.09 20.93 36.53
CA LEU A 10 27.75 20.96 35.93
C LEU A 10 27.29 22.40 35.65
N ALA A 11 27.62 23.33 36.56
CA ALA A 11 27.28 24.74 36.42
C ALA A 11 27.92 25.39 35.20
N ASP A 12 29.14 25.01 34.83
CA ASP A 12 29.83 25.56 33.67
C ASP A 12 29.16 25.08 32.37
N VAL A 13 28.72 23.81 32.34
CA VAL A 13 27.99 23.24 31.21
C VAL A 13 26.62 23.89 31.06
N GLU A 14 25.87 24.07 32.15
CA GLU A 14 24.57 24.76 32.13
C GLU A 14 24.72 26.21 31.65
N HIS A 15 25.73 26.93 32.14
CA HIS A 15 25.97 28.31 31.75
C HIS A 15 26.37 28.42 30.27
N GLN A 16 27.14 27.46 29.74
CA GLN A 16 27.44 27.38 28.32
C GLN A 16 26.16 27.15 27.50
N LYS A 17 25.31 26.19 27.91
CA LYS A 17 24.05 25.91 27.21
C LYS A 17 23.07 27.08 27.23
N ILE A 18 23.00 27.83 28.33
CA ILE A 18 22.20 29.05 28.42
C ILE A 18 22.74 30.14 27.49
N SER A 19 24.07 30.27 27.36
CA SER A 19 24.67 31.20 26.40
C SER A 19 24.29 30.80 24.97
N GLU A 20 24.48 29.53 24.60
CA GLU A 20 24.11 29.01 23.28
C GLU A 20 22.63 29.25 22.96
N MET A 21 21.73 29.06 23.93
CA MET A 21 20.29 29.34 23.75
C MET A 21 19.98 30.84 23.57
N ARG A 22 20.73 31.73 24.22
CA ARG A 22 20.55 33.18 24.05
C ARG A 22 21.06 33.64 22.71
N ASP A 23 22.18 33.11 22.28
CA ASP A 23 22.77 33.42 20.97
C ASP A 23 21.81 32.98 19.86
N LEU A 24 21.29 31.74 19.94
CA LEU A 24 20.25 31.25 19.03
C LEU A 24 18.97 32.08 19.06
N ALA A 25 18.52 32.51 20.24
CA ALA A 25 17.34 33.36 20.36
C ALA A 25 17.51 34.70 19.61
N MET A 26 18.72 35.27 19.65
CA MET A 26 19.04 36.51 18.94
C MET A 26 19.17 36.27 17.42
N GLU A 27 19.76 35.14 17.01
CA GLU A 27 19.87 34.76 15.60
C GLU A 27 18.50 34.43 14.97
N LEU A 28 17.58 33.83 15.72
CA LEU A 28 16.19 33.59 15.30
C LEU A 28 15.41 34.88 15.03
N GLU A 29 15.67 35.93 15.79
CA GLU A 29 15.07 37.26 15.59
C GLU A 29 15.89 38.14 14.62
N SER A 30 16.92 37.58 13.96
CA SER A 30 17.75 38.32 13.02
C SER A 30 16.93 38.77 11.80
N PRO A 31 17.11 40.00 11.30
CA PRO A 31 16.50 40.44 10.06
C PRO A 31 17.09 39.73 8.82
N ASP A 32 18.24 39.07 8.95
CA ASP A 32 18.78 38.23 7.89
C ASP A 32 18.10 36.85 7.92
N LEU A 33 17.32 36.58 6.87
CA LEU A 33 16.63 35.30 6.70
C LEU A 33 17.61 34.13 6.74
N GLY A 34 18.83 34.28 6.20
CA GLY A 34 19.84 33.22 6.20
C GLY A 34 20.23 32.78 7.61
N GLU A 35 20.51 33.75 8.48
CA GLU A 35 20.82 33.51 9.90
C GLU A 35 19.61 32.92 10.63
N ALA A 36 18.41 33.45 10.39
CA ALA A 36 17.19 32.93 10.99
C ALA A 36 16.92 31.46 10.59
N TYR A 37 17.16 31.07 9.34
CA TYR A 37 17.03 29.69 8.88
C TYR A 37 18.05 28.75 9.52
N GLU A 38 19.31 29.17 9.64
CA GLU A 38 20.35 28.38 10.28
C GLU A 38 20.07 28.20 11.77
N ALA A 39 19.65 29.26 12.46
CA ALA A 39 19.25 29.24 13.85
C ALA A 39 18.01 28.36 14.09
N ALA A 40 17.04 28.42 13.17
CA ALA A 40 15.86 27.56 13.19
C ALA A 40 16.20 26.07 13.01
N GLY A 41 17.09 25.76 12.07
CA GLY A 41 17.56 24.40 11.80
C GLY A 41 18.37 23.81 12.97
N THR A 42 19.25 24.61 13.57
CA THR A 42 20.01 24.21 14.76
C THR A 42 19.09 24.00 15.96
N LEU A 43 18.09 24.87 16.16
CA LEU A 43 17.11 24.74 17.23
C LEU A 43 16.29 23.44 17.14
N ALA A 44 15.94 23.01 15.93
CA ALA A 44 15.21 21.76 15.68
C ALA A 44 15.97 20.49 16.13
N GLY A 45 17.30 20.57 16.24
CA GLY A 45 18.16 19.47 16.69
C GLY A 45 18.46 19.46 18.20
N MET A 46 18.00 20.45 18.97
CA MET A 46 18.34 20.58 20.39
C MET A 46 17.29 19.96 21.32
N ASP A 47 17.72 19.08 22.23
CA ASP A 47 16.85 18.45 23.23
C ASP A 47 16.23 19.46 24.23
N TYR A 48 16.90 20.59 24.45
CA TYR A 48 16.53 21.64 25.40
C TYR A 48 15.78 22.82 24.76
N ALA A 49 15.31 22.68 23.51
CA ALA A 49 14.61 23.73 22.77
C ALA A 49 13.30 24.24 23.43
N ARG A 50 12.77 23.52 24.44
CA ARG A 50 11.52 23.90 25.13
C ARG A 50 11.55 25.29 25.75
N SER A 51 12.71 25.78 26.19
CA SER A 51 12.87 27.13 26.76
C SER A 51 12.63 28.25 25.74
N LEU A 52 12.82 27.95 24.44
CA LEU A 52 12.65 28.88 23.34
C LEU A 52 11.26 28.81 22.70
N LEU A 53 10.33 28.02 23.27
CA LEU A 53 8.95 27.93 22.79
C LEU A 53 8.26 29.30 22.63
N PRO A 54 8.38 30.28 23.55
CA PRO A 54 7.74 31.59 23.35
C PRO A 54 8.32 32.37 22.16
N ILE A 55 9.61 32.18 21.85
CA ILE A 55 10.25 32.83 20.69
C ILE A 55 9.80 32.13 19.42
N ALA A 56 9.89 30.80 19.37
CA ALA A 56 9.41 30.00 18.24
C ALA A 56 7.93 30.28 17.95
N TRP A 57 7.11 30.43 19.00
CA TRP A 57 5.71 30.80 18.87
C TRP A 57 5.55 32.20 18.27
N ARG A 58 6.25 33.23 18.74
CA ARG A 58 6.17 34.56 18.10
C ARG A 58 6.58 34.55 16.62
N MET A 59 7.49 33.67 16.24
CA MET A 59 7.97 33.53 14.87
C MET A 59 7.03 32.73 13.95
N HIS A 60 5.96 32.11 14.48
CA HIS A 60 4.97 31.45 13.61
C HIS A 60 4.18 32.46 12.76
N ASP A 61 4.07 33.72 13.22
CA ASP A 61 3.42 34.82 12.49
C ASP A 61 4.38 35.53 11.52
N SER A 62 5.49 34.91 11.12
CA SER A 62 6.46 35.52 10.20
C SER A 62 5.87 35.67 8.80
N GLU A 63 6.19 36.76 8.10
CA GLU A 63 5.78 36.97 6.69
C GLU A 63 6.35 35.90 5.73
N ASP A 64 7.45 35.25 6.12
CA ASP A 64 8.07 34.16 5.35
C ASP A 64 7.38 32.82 5.65
N PRO A 65 6.72 32.18 4.67
CA PRO A 65 5.99 30.92 4.87
C PRO A 65 6.90 29.75 5.23
N TYR A 66 8.20 29.79 4.89
CA TYR A 66 9.12 28.72 5.26
C TYR A 66 9.53 28.80 6.73
N ILE A 67 9.76 30.02 7.24
CA ILE A 67 10.04 30.23 8.66
C ILE A 67 8.81 29.85 9.48
N GLU A 68 7.61 30.29 9.08
CA GLU A 68 6.35 29.89 9.71
C GLU A 68 6.25 28.36 9.82
N LYS A 69 6.42 27.64 8.70
CA LYS A 69 6.32 26.16 8.67
C LYS A 69 7.40 25.49 9.53
N LEU A 70 8.62 26.01 9.52
CA LEU A 70 9.71 25.47 10.32
C LEU A 70 9.43 25.69 11.80
N MET A 71 8.97 26.89 12.18
CA MET A 71 8.57 27.22 13.54
C MET A 71 7.39 26.36 14.01
N LEU A 72 6.37 26.14 13.18
CA LEU A 72 5.26 25.25 13.53
C LEU A 72 5.72 23.81 13.73
N ARG A 73 6.62 23.27 12.90
CA ARG A 73 7.22 21.95 13.11
C ARG A 73 8.03 21.88 14.40
N LEU A 74 8.77 22.94 14.71
CA LEU A 74 9.54 23.03 15.96
C LEU A 74 8.59 23.08 17.17
N VAL A 75 7.59 23.97 17.14
CA VAL A 75 6.56 24.11 18.16
C VAL A 75 5.87 22.77 18.38
N ALA A 76 5.51 22.03 17.33
CA ALA A 76 4.92 20.71 17.43
C ALA A 76 5.78 19.73 18.27
N LYS A 77 7.11 19.82 18.13
CA LYS A 77 8.07 19.02 18.90
C LYS A 77 8.28 19.50 20.33
N ILE A 78 7.88 20.70 20.70
CA ILE A 78 8.15 21.24 22.03
C ILE A 78 6.91 21.70 22.80
N ALA A 79 5.75 21.83 22.17
CA ALA A 79 4.52 22.39 22.74
C ALA A 79 4.09 21.71 24.04
N PHE A 80 3.65 22.54 24.99
CA PHE A 80 3.13 22.13 26.29
C PHE A 80 2.24 23.23 26.90
N GLY A 81 1.34 22.83 27.81
CA GLY A 81 0.53 23.75 28.59
C GLY A 81 -0.35 24.67 27.72
N PRO A 82 -0.42 25.98 27.99
CA PRO A 82 -1.35 26.88 27.32
C PRO A 82 -1.08 27.05 25.82
N TYR A 83 0.18 26.91 25.39
CA TYR A 83 0.55 26.99 23.97
C TYR A 83 -0.02 25.85 23.13
N LEU A 84 -0.52 24.79 23.77
CA LEU A 84 -1.04 23.63 23.06
C LEU A 84 -2.35 23.96 22.33
N ASP A 85 -3.27 24.66 22.99
CA ASP A 85 -4.53 25.05 22.36
C ASP A 85 -4.28 26.01 21.18
N ASP A 86 -3.48 27.06 21.42
CA ASP A 86 -3.12 28.03 20.37
C ASP A 86 -2.42 27.35 19.18
N PHE A 87 -1.51 26.39 19.45
CA PHE A 87 -0.84 25.62 18.41
C PHE A 87 -1.82 24.80 17.56
N PHE A 88 -2.78 24.13 18.18
CA PHE A 88 -3.78 23.36 17.44
C PHE A 88 -4.77 24.24 16.69
N GLU A 89 -5.07 25.44 17.18
CA GLU A 89 -5.83 26.46 16.42
C GLU A 89 -5.06 26.91 15.17
N ALA A 90 -3.76 27.17 15.29
CA ALA A 90 -2.91 27.48 14.14
C ALA A 90 -2.83 26.30 13.14
N LEU A 91 -2.73 25.05 13.62
CA LEU A 91 -2.77 23.86 12.76
C LEU A 91 -4.05 23.75 11.94
N LEU A 92 -5.19 24.21 12.46
CA LEU A 92 -6.46 24.17 11.74
C LEU A 92 -6.48 25.12 10.52
N LEU A 93 -5.65 26.16 10.52
CA LEU A 93 -5.50 27.11 9.41
C LEU A 93 -4.65 26.55 8.26
N LEU A 94 -3.82 25.54 8.54
CA LEU A 94 -2.96 24.91 7.52
C LEU A 94 -3.74 23.96 6.61
N ASN A 95 -3.19 23.75 5.41
CA ASN A 95 -3.62 22.70 4.49
C ASN A 95 -3.51 21.32 5.18
N PRO A 96 -4.49 20.41 5.02
CA PRO A 96 -4.42 19.04 5.52
C PRO A 96 -3.08 18.33 5.29
N ALA A 97 -2.45 18.48 4.12
CA ALA A 97 -1.17 17.84 3.84
C ALA A 97 -0.04 18.35 4.75
N GLU A 98 0.01 19.65 5.00
CA GLU A 98 1.00 20.27 5.88
C GLU A 98 0.74 19.93 7.34
N ARG A 99 -0.55 19.91 7.72
CA ARG A 99 -0.97 19.47 9.05
C ARG A 99 -0.52 18.04 9.33
N GLU A 100 -0.71 17.12 8.37
CA GLU A 100 -0.25 15.73 8.49
C GLU A 100 1.26 15.64 8.70
N GLN A 101 2.07 16.39 7.93
CA GLN A 101 3.53 16.42 8.12
C GLN A 101 3.94 16.92 9.51
N ILE A 102 3.24 17.91 10.05
CA ILE A 102 3.50 18.40 11.40
C ILE A 102 3.11 17.34 12.44
N LEU A 103 1.97 16.66 12.26
CA LEU A 103 1.55 15.57 13.13
C LEU A 103 2.53 14.39 13.11
N GLN A 104 3.16 14.08 11.97
CA GLN A 104 4.26 13.10 11.86
C GLN A 104 5.44 13.50 12.73
N SER A 105 5.79 14.78 12.75
CA SER A 105 6.85 15.29 13.63
C SER A 105 6.51 15.11 15.13
N ILE A 106 5.23 15.21 15.50
CA ILE A 106 4.75 14.95 16.88
C ILE A 106 4.84 13.46 17.20
N GLU A 107 4.41 12.60 16.27
CA GLU A 107 4.47 11.15 16.41
C GLU A 107 5.91 10.67 16.62
N GLU A 108 6.84 11.11 15.75
CA GLU A 108 8.26 10.79 15.84
C GLU A 108 8.85 11.23 17.18
N ARG A 109 8.49 12.44 17.65
CA ARG A 109 8.90 12.96 18.95
C ARG A 109 8.38 12.08 20.09
N PHE A 110 7.11 11.67 20.04
CA PHE A 110 6.52 10.82 21.06
C PHE A 110 7.09 9.40 21.04
N ALA A 111 7.49 8.88 19.89
CA ALA A 111 8.13 7.58 19.77
C ALA A 111 9.58 7.60 20.30
N SER A 112 10.31 8.70 20.10
CA SER A 112 11.72 8.85 20.50
C SER A 112 11.90 9.29 21.96
N ILE A 113 11.22 10.34 22.39
CA ILE A 113 11.38 10.96 23.72
C ILE A 113 10.31 10.45 24.69
N GLY A 114 9.16 10.02 24.17
CA GLY A 114 7.99 9.66 24.96
C GLY A 114 6.94 10.77 25.02
N ALA A 115 5.75 10.40 25.49
CA ALA A 115 4.67 11.35 25.76
C ALA A 115 4.98 12.27 26.95
N PRO A 116 4.29 13.43 27.07
CA PRO A 116 4.45 14.33 28.20
C PRO A 116 4.33 13.64 29.56
N GLU A 117 5.24 14.03 30.47
CA GLU A 117 5.18 13.64 31.86
C GLU A 117 4.02 14.35 32.56
N GLY A 118 3.25 13.61 33.36
CA GLY A 118 2.06 14.14 34.02
C GLY A 118 0.75 13.69 33.38
N LYS A 119 -0.31 13.72 34.20
CA LYS A 119 -1.66 13.32 33.77
C LYS A 119 -2.35 14.45 33.00
N GLU A 120 -2.18 15.69 33.46
CA GLU A 120 -2.77 16.91 32.89
C GLU A 120 -2.27 17.12 31.47
N GLY A 121 -0.95 17.19 31.26
CA GLY A 121 -0.41 17.37 29.90
C GLY A 121 -0.90 16.32 28.89
N ARG A 122 -1.02 15.04 29.28
CA ARG A 122 -1.56 14.02 28.37
C ARG A 122 -3.06 14.17 28.11
N GLU A 123 -3.80 14.74 29.06
CA GLU A 123 -5.22 15.05 28.92
C GLU A 123 -5.41 16.24 27.98
N ASP A 124 -4.58 17.29 28.11
CA ASP A 124 -4.55 18.43 27.21
C ASP A 124 -4.24 18.00 25.77
N TRP A 125 -3.23 17.13 25.57
CA TRP A 125 -2.92 16.55 24.26
C TRP A 125 -4.04 15.71 23.70
N LYS A 126 -4.74 14.93 24.53
CA LYS A 126 -5.89 14.14 24.10
C LYS A 126 -7.03 15.05 23.63
N ASP A 127 -7.32 16.11 24.36
CA ASP A 127 -8.39 17.06 24.04
C ASP A 127 -8.05 17.88 22.79
N ALA A 128 -6.79 18.29 22.62
CA ALA A 128 -6.33 19.01 21.43
C ALA A 128 -6.35 18.15 20.16
N LEU A 129 -5.89 16.89 20.25
CA LEU A 129 -5.92 15.95 19.13
C LEU A 129 -7.36 15.55 18.73
N GLU A 130 -8.31 15.54 19.66
CA GLU A 130 -9.71 15.22 19.38
C GLU A 130 -10.42 16.30 18.55
N LYS A 131 -9.93 17.55 18.59
CA LYS A 131 -10.43 18.64 17.74
C LYS A 131 -10.05 18.48 16.27
N LEU A 132 -9.09 17.60 15.95
CA LEU A 132 -8.68 17.34 14.57
C LEU A 132 -9.73 16.50 13.84
N GLY A 133 -9.91 16.79 12.55
CA GLY A 133 -10.89 16.13 11.70
C GLY A 133 -10.59 14.65 11.42
N ARG A 134 -11.51 13.99 10.70
CA ARG A 134 -11.45 12.56 10.37
C ARG A 134 -10.25 12.23 9.48
N GLU A 135 -9.82 13.17 8.67
CA GLU A 135 -8.71 13.07 7.74
C GLU A 135 -7.39 12.72 8.45
N HIS A 136 -7.18 13.19 9.68
CA HIS A 136 -5.97 12.95 10.46
C HIS A 136 -6.10 11.80 11.46
N GLN A 137 -7.22 11.06 11.46
CA GLN A 137 -7.40 9.96 12.40
C GLN A 137 -6.29 8.90 12.39
N PRO A 138 -5.69 8.49 11.25
CA PRO A 138 -4.62 7.49 11.25
C PRO A 138 -3.46 7.92 12.13
N ILE A 139 -2.98 9.14 11.96
CA ILE A 139 -1.85 9.66 12.73
C ILE A 139 -2.23 9.99 14.17
N VAL A 140 -3.44 10.52 14.40
CA VAL A 140 -3.95 10.74 15.76
C VAL A 140 -4.00 9.43 16.54
N PHE A 141 -4.45 8.32 15.94
CA PHE A 141 -4.45 7.01 16.60
C PHE A 141 -3.03 6.55 16.95
N SER A 142 -2.05 6.82 16.09
CA SER A 142 -0.66 6.47 16.35
C SER A 142 -0.06 7.32 17.47
N ILE A 143 -0.30 8.63 17.47
CA ILE A 143 0.09 9.54 18.57
C ILE A 143 -0.57 9.10 19.90
N MET A 144 -1.85 8.73 19.87
CA MET A 144 -2.58 8.21 21.03
C MET A 144 -1.97 6.91 21.60
N SER A 145 -1.29 6.11 20.77
CA SER A 145 -0.58 4.91 21.24
C SER A 145 0.56 5.25 22.21
N ASN A 146 1.20 6.40 22.02
CA ASN A 146 2.29 6.90 22.85
C ASN A 146 1.81 7.60 24.14
N LEU A 147 0.57 8.11 24.19
CA LEU A 147 -0.02 8.70 25.40
C LEU A 147 -0.33 7.66 26.51
N GLY A 148 -0.16 6.38 26.23
CA GLY A 148 -0.32 5.29 27.18
C GLY A 148 -1.78 5.02 27.55
N ARG A 149 -2.11 4.99 28.85
CA ARG A 149 -3.44 4.56 29.32
C ARG A 149 -4.57 5.50 28.88
N GLN A 150 -4.31 6.80 28.76
CA GLN A 150 -5.33 7.77 28.35
C GLN A 150 -5.66 7.61 26.86
N GLY A 151 -4.65 7.58 25.99
CA GLY A 151 -4.86 7.32 24.56
C GLY A 151 -5.53 5.96 24.28
N TYR A 152 -5.12 4.90 24.99
CA TYR A 152 -5.83 3.61 24.91
C TYR A 152 -7.31 3.71 25.30
N ARG A 153 -7.65 4.47 26.35
CA ARG A 153 -9.05 4.65 26.77
C ARG A 153 -9.83 5.42 25.71
N TRP A 154 -9.24 6.47 25.15
CA TRP A 154 -9.85 7.27 24.11
C TRP A 154 -10.15 6.43 22.86
N VAL A 155 -9.14 5.71 22.31
CA VAL A 155 -9.34 4.82 21.14
C VAL A 155 -10.37 3.73 21.45
N ARG A 156 -10.36 3.17 22.66
CA ARG A 156 -11.36 2.18 23.08
C ARG A 156 -12.78 2.76 23.13
N THR A 157 -12.93 4.02 23.51
CA THR A 157 -14.23 4.72 23.53
C THR A 157 -14.67 4.99 22.09
N LYS A 158 -13.80 5.51 21.22
CA LYS A 158 -14.10 5.71 19.80
C LYS A 158 -14.54 4.43 19.09
N ILE A 159 -13.84 3.30 19.29
CA ILE A 159 -14.26 2.00 18.72
C ILE A 159 -15.61 1.52 19.29
N ARG A 160 -15.94 1.84 20.54
CA ARG A 160 -17.20 1.40 21.17
C ARG A 160 -18.41 2.24 20.73
N GLU A 161 -18.21 3.53 20.60
CA GLU A 161 -19.29 4.52 20.53
C GLU A 161 -19.42 5.16 19.15
N GLU A 162 -18.33 5.22 18.37
CA GLU A 162 -18.27 5.94 17.10
C GLU A 162 -17.58 5.11 16.00
N LEU A 163 -17.94 3.83 15.83
CA LEU A 163 -17.30 2.96 14.84
C LEU A 163 -17.42 3.49 13.39
N ASP A 164 -18.53 4.15 13.08
CA ASP A 164 -18.80 4.73 11.74
C ASP A 164 -17.85 5.90 11.40
N SER A 165 -17.36 6.62 12.42
CA SER A 165 -16.46 7.74 12.23
C SER A 165 -15.01 7.30 11.99
N ILE A 166 -14.66 6.05 12.30
CA ILE A 166 -13.30 5.54 12.19
C ILE A 166 -12.86 5.51 10.71
N SER A 167 -11.69 6.07 10.39
CA SER A 167 -11.10 5.98 9.06
C SER A 167 -10.42 4.63 8.86
N PHE A 168 -10.29 4.20 7.61
CA PHE A 168 -9.66 2.91 7.31
C PHE A 168 -8.20 2.85 7.76
N GLY A 169 -7.43 3.93 7.55
CA GLY A 169 -6.04 4.03 7.99
C GLY A 169 -5.87 3.99 9.52
N ALA A 170 -6.85 4.46 10.28
CA ALA A 170 -6.81 4.40 11.75
C ALA A 170 -6.82 2.96 12.29
N VAL A 171 -7.36 2.00 11.53
CA VAL A 171 -7.28 0.58 11.89
C VAL A 171 -5.83 0.11 11.88
N GLU A 172 -5.04 0.53 10.88
CA GLU A 172 -3.63 0.14 10.76
C GLU A 172 -2.78 0.64 11.93
N SER A 173 -3.04 1.87 12.38
CA SER A 173 -2.38 2.50 13.54
C SER A 173 -2.61 1.76 14.86
N LEU A 174 -3.57 0.83 14.95
CA LEU A 174 -3.71 -0.04 16.12
C LEU A 174 -2.50 -0.96 16.33
N SER A 175 -1.69 -1.18 15.29
CA SER A 175 -0.46 -1.97 15.35
C SER A 175 0.62 -1.32 16.23
N SER A 176 0.64 0.01 16.31
CA SER A 176 1.56 0.84 17.12
C SER A 176 1.34 0.71 18.62
N PHE A 177 0.15 0.24 19.06
CA PHE A 177 -0.11 0.01 20.48
C PHE A 177 0.70 -1.17 21.03
N ASN A 178 1.02 -1.10 22.33
CA ASN A 178 1.64 -2.21 23.02
C ASN A 178 0.82 -3.51 22.87
N THR A 179 1.49 -4.67 22.91
CA THR A 179 0.88 -5.97 22.59
C THR A 179 -0.40 -6.26 23.37
N LYS A 180 -0.46 -5.86 24.65
CA LYS A 180 -1.63 -6.07 25.51
C LYS A 180 -2.82 -5.17 25.13
N HIS A 181 -2.56 -3.90 24.84
CA HIS A 181 -3.59 -2.95 24.41
C HIS A 181 -4.06 -3.26 23.00
N ARG A 182 -3.14 -3.53 22.07
CA ARG A 182 -3.43 -3.96 20.71
C ARG A 182 -4.38 -5.15 20.67
N LYS A 183 -4.09 -6.24 21.40
CA LYS A 183 -4.99 -7.42 21.46
C LYS A 183 -6.41 -7.06 21.91
N ARG A 184 -6.55 -6.16 22.89
CA ARG A 184 -7.86 -5.75 23.42
C ARG A 184 -8.63 -4.82 22.48
N LEU A 185 -7.93 -3.87 21.86
CA LEU A 185 -8.51 -2.97 20.86
C LEU A 185 -8.93 -3.76 19.62
N PHE A 186 -8.04 -4.64 19.11
CA PHE A 186 -8.33 -5.51 17.99
C PHE A 186 -9.54 -6.40 18.26
N LYS A 187 -9.61 -7.05 19.44
CA LYS A 187 -10.77 -7.86 19.82
C LYS A 187 -12.07 -7.05 19.77
N LEU A 188 -12.06 -5.87 20.40
CA LEU A 188 -13.24 -5.00 20.43
C LEU A 188 -13.64 -4.52 19.04
N LEU A 189 -12.67 -4.15 18.21
CA LEU A 189 -12.88 -3.71 16.83
C LEU A 189 -13.46 -4.83 15.99
N ALA A 190 -12.90 -6.04 16.06
CA ALA A 190 -13.38 -7.18 15.28
C ALA A 190 -14.80 -7.60 15.67
N GLU A 191 -15.12 -7.60 16.96
CA GLU A 191 -16.48 -7.88 17.45
C GLU A 191 -17.47 -6.82 16.93
N ARG A 192 -17.18 -5.53 17.08
CA ARG A 192 -18.08 -4.46 16.63
C ARG A 192 -18.19 -4.33 15.12
N ALA A 193 -17.09 -4.47 14.40
CA ALA A 193 -17.07 -4.38 12.93
C ALA A 193 -17.83 -5.53 12.27
N ALA A 194 -17.84 -6.73 12.86
CA ALA A 194 -18.64 -7.84 12.34
C ALA A 194 -20.15 -7.58 12.44
N ASP A 195 -20.58 -6.82 13.45
CA ASP A 195 -21.98 -6.50 13.72
C ASP A 195 -22.47 -5.27 12.95
N GLU A 196 -21.71 -4.18 12.98
CA GLU A 196 -22.15 -2.86 12.49
C GLU A 196 -21.47 -2.43 11.18
N ARG A 197 -20.19 -2.76 10.98
CA ARG A 197 -19.36 -2.15 9.93
C ARG A 197 -18.35 -3.10 9.28
N ARG A 198 -18.85 -3.96 8.38
CA ARG A 198 -18.08 -5.06 7.77
C ARG A 198 -17.06 -4.63 6.71
N ASP A 199 -17.16 -3.42 6.17
CA ASP A 199 -16.19 -2.81 5.25
C ASP A 199 -14.80 -2.64 5.88
N LEU A 200 -14.68 -2.64 7.20
CA LEU A 200 -13.39 -2.60 7.90
C LEU A 200 -12.62 -3.93 7.82
N LEU A 201 -13.26 -5.03 7.41
CA LEU A 201 -12.66 -6.37 7.42
C LEU A 201 -11.31 -6.47 6.71
N PRO A 202 -11.09 -5.92 5.51
CA PRO A 202 -9.79 -6.01 4.83
C PRO A 202 -8.65 -5.41 5.66
N TYR A 203 -8.90 -4.28 6.31
CA TYR A 203 -7.92 -3.56 7.14
C TYR A 203 -7.66 -4.30 8.47
N ILE A 204 -8.71 -4.84 9.09
CA ILE A 204 -8.59 -5.69 10.29
C ILE A 204 -7.78 -6.96 9.95
N CYS A 205 -8.03 -7.56 8.78
CA CYS A 205 -7.28 -8.71 8.29
C CYS A 205 -5.80 -8.37 8.03
N GLY A 206 -5.51 -7.15 7.53
CA GLY A 206 -4.15 -6.69 7.25
C GLY A 206 -3.25 -6.61 8.49
N ILE A 207 -3.79 -6.24 9.65
CA ILE A 207 -3.04 -6.15 10.91
C ILE A 207 -3.12 -7.40 11.79
N ALA A 208 -3.83 -8.44 11.34
CA ALA A 208 -4.01 -9.67 12.12
C ALA A 208 -2.68 -10.45 12.21
N ASN A 209 -2.39 -10.99 13.39
CA ASN A 209 -1.21 -11.81 13.62
C ASN A 209 -1.58 -13.11 14.35
N GLU A 210 -0.59 -13.97 14.60
CA GLU A 210 -0.77 -15.29 15.25
C GLU A 210 -1.57 -15.20 16.57
N ASP A 211 -1.40 -14.11 17.30
CA ASP A 211 -2.06 -13.86 18.58
C ASP A 211 -3.51 -13.33 18.47
N THR A 212 -3.81 -12.58 17.41
CA THR A 212 -5.10 -11.88 17.25
C THR A 212 -6.04 -12.55 16.27
N VAL A 213 -5.54 -13.48 15.44
CA VAL A 213 -6.30 -14.15 14.39
C VAL A 213 -7.59 -14.81 14.89
N ASN A 214 -7.59 -15.34 16.12
CA ASN A 214 -8.78 -15.97 16.71
C ASN A 214 -9.92 -14.98 16.96
N TYR A 215 -9.65 -13.67 17.01
CA TYR A 215 -10.68 -12.64 17.16
C TYR A 215 -11.41 -12.35 15.84
N LEU A 216 -10.97 -12.90 14.70
CA LEU A 216 -11.69 -12.81 13.42
C LEU A 216 -12.87 -13.78 13.32
N MET A 217 -13.07 -14.65 14.32
CA MET A 217 -14.17 -15.63 14.34
C MET A 217 -15.56 -15.03 14.06
N PRO A 218 -15.94 -13.83 14.56
CA PRO A 218 -17.24 -13.24 14.28
C PRO A 218 -17.53 -13.05 12.78
N PHE A 219 -16.50 -12.86 11.96
CA PHE A 219 -16.63 -12.74 10.50
C PHE A 219 -16.79 -14.08 9.76
N LEU A 220 -16.76 -15.22 10.47
CA LEU A 220 -17.10 -16.51 9.87
C LEU A 220 -18.59 -16.82 10.00
N SER A 221 -19.26 -16.30 11.03
CA SER A 221 -20.68 -16.47 11.26
C SER A 221 -21.50 -15.53 10.39
N ASP A 222 -22.49 -16.05 9.66
CA ASP A 222 -23.44 -15.30 8.83
C ASP A 222 -22.80 -14.34 7.79
N ALA A 223 -21.55 -14.62 7.41
CA ALA A 223 -20.80 -13.83 6.47
C ALA A 223 -20.94 -14.27 5.02
N SER A 224 -20.61 -13.37 4.08
CA SER A 224 -20.48 -13.76 2.68
C SER A 224 -19.25 -14.65 2.50
N TRP A 225 -19.24 -15.51 1.48
CA TRP A 225 -18.06 -16.35 1.22
C TRP A 225 -16.80 -15.51 0.91
N LYS A 226 -16.96 -14.27 0.42
CA LYS A 226 -15.86 -13.35 0.15
C LYS A 226 -15.20 -12.89 1.45
N GLU A 227 -16.00 -12.51 2.44
CA GLU A 227 -15.54 -12.13 3.79
C GLU A 227 -14.82 -13.30 4.46
N ARG A 228 -15.42 -14.50 4.44
CA ARG A 228 -14.78 -15.70 4.99
C ARG A 228 -13.47 -16.05 4.28
N ALA A 229 -13.39 -15.84 2.96
CA ALA A 229 -12.15 -16.03 2.21
C ALA A 229 -11.07 -15.01 2.60
N GLN A 230 -11.43 -13.76 2.89
CA GLN A 230 -10.48 -12.76 3.42
C GLN A 230 -9.94 -13.19 4.79
N VAL A 231 -10.81 -13.61 5.69
CA VAL A 231 -10.41 -14.16 7.01
C VAL A 231 -9.50 -15.37 6.84
N ALA A 232 -9.84 -16.29 5.93
CA ALA A 232 -9.01 -17.45 5.62
C ALA A 232 -7.61 -17.05 5.11
N GLY A 233 -7.53 -16.05 4.23
CA GLY A 233 -6.26 -15.50 3.77
C GLY A 233 -5.44 -14.88 4.91
N ALA A 234 -6.06 -14.13 5.81
CA ALA A 234 -5.39 -13.55 6.97
C ALA A 234 -4.87 -14.63 7.93
N VAL A 235 -5.67 -15.67 8.18
CA VAL A 235 -5.31 -16.81 9.03
C VAL A 235 -4.09 -17.55 8.48
N SER A 236 -4.03 -17.77 7.17
CA SER A 236 -2.91 -18.45 6.55
C SER A 236 -1.64 -17.59 6.50
N SER A 237 -1.77 -16.27 6.29
CA SER A 237 -0.66 -15.31 6.27
C SER A 237 -0.05 -15.09 7.66
N ALA A 238 -0.87 -15.13 8.71
CA ALA A 238 -0.44 -15.04 10.10
C ALA A 238 0.38 -16.27 10.55
N GLY A 239 0.21 -17.41 9.88
CA GLY A 239 0.83 -18.68 10.23
C GLY A 239 -0.10 -19.57 11.06
N ILE A 240 -0.03 -20.88 10.80
CA ILE A 240 -0.89 -21.87 11.43
C ILE A 240 -0.14 -22.64 12.51
N ASP A 241 -0.33 -22.19 13.74
CA ASP A 241 0.28 -22.82 14.92
C ASP A 241 -0.51 -24.04 15.42
N ARG A 242 -1.85 -24.01 15.32
CA ARG A 242 -2.75 -25.06 15.80
C ARG A 242 -3.83 -25.38 14.77
N ALA A 243 -4.02 -26.66 14.49
CA ALA A 243 -5.14 -27.16 13.67
C ALA A 243 -6.41 -27.35 14.52
N ALA A 244 -6.95 -26.23 15.03
CA ALA A 244 -8.14 -26.14 15.88
C ALA A 244 -8.81 -24.75 15.73
N GLY A 245 -10.03 -24.59 16.24
CA GLY A 245 -10.76 -23.32 16.24
C GLY A 245 -10.95 -22.78 14.82
N ILE A 246 -10.65 -21.49 14.63
CA ILE A 246 -10.90 -20.76 13.37
C ILE A 246 -10.34 -21.47 12.14
N VAL A 247 -9.18 -22.13 12.29
CA VAL A 247 -8.53 -22.88 11.21
C VAL A 247 -9.38 -24.07 10.77
N MET A 248 -9.95 -24.82 11.73
CA MET A 248 -10.79 -25.98 11.39
C MET A 248 -12.18 -25.55 10.88
N ASP A 249 -12.69 -24.42 11.35
CA ASP A 249 -13.92 -23.83 10.82
C ASP A 249 -13.74 -23.45 9.34
N ILE A 250 -12.59 -22.90 8.97
CA ILE A 250 -12.22 -22.63 7.57
C ILE A 250 -12.04 -23.93 6.76
N VAL A 251 -11.36 -24.93 7.32
CA VAL A 251 -11.16 -26.24 6.65
C VAL A 251 -12.49 -26.95 6.38
N SER A 252 -13.46 -26.78 7.28
CA SER A 252 -14.80 -27.35 7.16
C SER A 252 -15.80 -26.47 6.41
N ASP A 253 -15.37 -25.31 5.88
CA ASP A 253 -16.25 -24.41 5.14
C ASP A 253 -16.87 -25.12 3.92
N PRO A 254 -18.17 -24.96 3.64
CA PRO A 254 -18.79 -25.58 2.48
C PRO A 254 -18.26 -25.01 1.14
N ASN A 255 -17.78 -23.78 1.11
CA ASN A 255 -17.32 -23.11 -0.10
C ASN A 255 -15.83 -23.34 -0.33
N TRP A 256 -15.50 -23.99 -1.43
CA TRP A 256 -14.13 -24.27 -1.85
C TRP A 256 -13.26 -23.02 -2.05
N ARG A 257 -13.85 -21.85 -2.32
CA ARG A 257 -13.10 -20.58 -2.48
C ARG A 257 -12.50 -20.11 -1.15
N VAL A 258 -13.16 -20.38 -0.03
CA VAL A 258 -12.66 -20.05 1.31
C VAL A 258 -11.46 -20.94 1.64
N LYS A 259 -11.56 -22.24 1.37
CA LYS A 259 -10.45 -23.20 1.50
C LYS A 259 -9.27 -22.85 0.60
N GLN A 260 -9.56 -22.43 -0.63
CA GLN A 260 -8.54 -21.97 -1.58
C GLN A 260 -7.78 -20.77 -1.01
N ALA A 261 -8.46 -19.78 -0.42
CA ALA A 261 -7.81 -18.61 0.13
C ALA A 261 -6.80 -18.97 1.24
N LEU A 262 -7.15 -19.91 2.12
CA LEU A 262 -6.24 -20.44 3.13
C LEU A 262 -4.98 -21.10 2.52
N LEU A 263 -5.12 -21.81 1.39
CA LEU A 263 -4.00 -22.49 0.74
C LEU A 263 -3.11 -21.54 -0.07
N ASN A 264 -3.71 -20.53 -0.70
CA ASN A 264 -2.97 -19.56 -1.53
C ASN A 264 -2.02 -18.69 -0.71
N ASN A 265 -2.47 -18.27 0.48
CA ASN A 265 -1.75 -17.34 1.34
C ASN A 265 -1.04 -18.06 2.51
N LEU A 266 -0.76 -19.36 2.37
CA LEU A 266 -0.16 -20.18 3.41
C LEU A 266 1.31 -19.79 3.66
N SER A 267 1.60 -19.23 4.83
CA SER A 267 2.97 -18.98 5.27
C SER A 267 3.54 -20.23 5.95
N ILE A 268 4.39 -20.98 5.24
CA ILE A 268 4.98 -22.24 5.74
C ILE A 268 5.96 -21.95 6.88
N GLU A 269 6.81 -20.94 6.73
CA GLU A 269 7.82 -20.53 7.72
C GLU A 269 7.23 -20.23 9.10
N LYS A 270 6.09 -19.53 9.13
CA LYS A 270 5.40 -19.13 10.37
C LYS A 270 4.52 -20.23 10.96
N SER A 271 4.32 -21.34 10.24
CA SER A 271 3.38 -22.40 10.62
C SER A 271 4.09 -23.56 11.29
N ARG A 272 3.35 -24.33 12.11
CA ARG A 272 3.87 -25.55 12.75
C ARG A 272 3.62 -26.77 11.86
N LEU A 273 4.67 -27.54 11.57
CA LEU A 273 4.62 -28.72 10.69
C LEU A 273 3.47 -29.69 11.03
N THR A 274 3.28 -30.02 12.31
CA THR A 274 2.24 -30.96 12.75
C THR A 274 0.83 -30.48 12.45
N SER A 275 0.60 -29.16 12.53
CA SER A 275 -0.67 -28.52 12.25
C SER A 275 -0.94 -28.49 10.76
N LEU A 276 0.07 -28.12 9.96
CA LEU A 276 0.00 -28.15 8.49
C LEU A 276 -0.29 -29.56 7.95
N ILE A 277 0.45 -30.58 8.41
CA ILE A 277 0.22 -31.97 7.98
C ILE A 277 -1.23 -32.41 8.24
N LYS A 278 -1.82 -32.02 9.38
CA LYS A 278 -3.20 -32.37 9.70
C LYS A 278 -4.19 -31.69 8.75
N ILE A 279 -4.00 -30.39 8.50
CA ILE A 279 -4.87 -29.58 7.63
C ILE A 279 -4.79 -30.02 6.17
N LEU A 280 -3.57 -30.18 5.65
CA LEU A 280 -3.34 -30.65 4.29
C LEU A 280 -3.92 -32.05 4.07
N GLY A 281 -3.91 -32.90 5.09
CA GLY A 281 -4.60 -34.19 5.04
C GLY A 281 -6.10 -34.09 4.75
N TYR A 282 -6.80 -33.08 5.28
CA TYR A 282 -8.20 -32.83 4.95
C TYR A 282 -8.36 -32.29 3.53
N PHE A 283 -7.50 -31.37 3.09
CA PHE A 283 -7.62 -30.76 1.76
C PHE A 283 -7.26 -31.70 0.60
N VAL A 284 -6.32 -32.61 0.80
CA VAL A 284 -6.01 -33.68 -0.16
C VAL A 284 -7.21 -34.59 -0.39
N ALA A 285 -8.02 -34.82 0.66
CA ALA A 285 -9.23 -35.61 0.59
C ALA A 285 -10.48 -34.78 0.18
N ASP A 286 -10.32 -33.50 -0.18
CA ASP A 286 -11.45 -32.63 -0.51
C ASP A 286 -12.14 -33.05 -1.81
N SER A 287 -13.46 -32.90 -1.85
CA SER A 287 -14.26 -33.13 -3.06
C SER A 287 -13.82 -32.27 -4.25
N HIS A 288 -13.42 -31.01 -4.00
CA HIS A 288 -13.14 -30.05 -5.07
C HIS A 288 -11.71 -30.21 -5.60
N THR A 289 -11.57 -30.39 -6.92
CA THR A 289 -10.28 -30.64 -7.59
C THR A 289 -9.26 -29.53 -7.37
N ARG A 290 -9.71 -28.27 -7.40
CA ARG A 290 -8.83 -27.10 -7.21
C ARG A 290 -8.24 -27.00 -5.80
N VAL A 291 -8.99 -27.39 -4.77
CA VAL A 291 -8.48 -27.41 -3.39
C VAL A 291 -7.45 -28.54 -3.24
N ARG A 292 -7.73 -29.72 -3.81
CA ARG A 292 -6.78 -30.83 -3.84
C ARG A 292 -5.47 -30.48 -4.55
N SER A 293 -5.52 -29.86 -5.73
CA SER A 293 -4.31 -29.48 -6.45
C SER A 293 -3.46 -28.44 -5.72
N LEU A 294 -4.10 -27.50 -5.02
CA LEU A 294 -3.39 -26.52 -4.19
C LEU A 294 -2.80 -27.14 -2.93
N ALA A 295 -3.49 -28.11 -2.32
CA ALA A 295 -2.96 -28.85 -1.18
C ALA A 295 -1.76 -29.71 -1.59
N GLU A 296 -1.84 -30.41 -2.73
CA GLU A 296 -0.74 -31.14 -3.36
C GLU A 296 0.48 -30.23 -3.57
N ARG A 297 0.27 -29.03 -4.14
CA ARG A 297 1.31 -28.01 -4.32
C ARG A 297 1.90 -27.52 -3.00
N ALA A 298 1.06 -27.26 -1.99
CA ALA A 298 1.51 -26.83 -0.67
C ALA A 298 2.35 -27.92 0.04
N ILE A 299 2.03 -29.21 -0.16
CA ILE A 299 2.83 -30.33 0.36
C ILE A 299 4.20 -30.37 -0.30
N LEU A 300 4.32 -30.08 -1.61
CA LEU A 300 5.62 -29.96 -2.27
C LEU A 300 6.45 -28.82 -1.70
N LYS A 301 5.84 -27.62 -1.54
CA LYS A 301 6.51 -26.47 -0.93
C LYS A 301 7.01 -26.76 0.48
N LEU A 302 6.28 -27.56 1.25
CA LEU A 302 6.66 -28.02 2.59
C LEU A 302 7.93 -28.91 2.61
N GLY A 303 8.37 -29.41 1.45
CA GLY A 303 9.66 -30.10 1.30
C GLY A 303 10.83 -29.18 0.94
N VAL A 304 10.55 -27.92 0.62
CA VAL A 304 11.54 -26.90 0.21
C VAL A 304 11.68 -25.82 1.30
N GLU A 305 10.58 -25.38 1.89
CA GLU A 305 10.53 -24.34 2.91
C GLU A 305 10.46 -24.93 4.33
N GLU A 306 11.33 -24.44 5.23
CA GLU A 306 11.32 -24.84 6.64
C GLU A 306 10.09 -24.29 7.37
N CYS A 307 9.63 -25.03 8.37
CA CYS A 307 8.51 -24.65 9.24
C CYS A 307 9.06 -24.30 10.62
N LYS A 308 8.28 -23.52 11.37
CA LYS A 308 8.52 -23.22 12.77
C LYS A 308 8.83 -24.50 13.57
N SER A 309 10.06 -24.57 14.08
CA SER A 309 10.57 -25.63 14.95
C SER A 309 10.73 -27.03 14.31
N SER A 310 11.07 -27.13 13.02
CA SER A 310 11.40 -28.41 12.37
C SER A 310 12.43 -28.26 11.26
N THR A 311 13.23 -29.30 11.02
CA THR A 311 14.23 -29.33 9.94
C THR A 311 13.66 -29.92 8.65
N LEU A 312 14.23 -29.55 7.50
CA LEU A 312 13.81 -30.08 6.19
C LEU A 312 13.84 -31.61 6.13
N GLU A 313 14.84 -32.26 6.72
CA GLU A 313 14.94 -33.73 6.73
C GLU A 313 13.77 -34.40 7.48
N GLU A 314 13.43 -33.88 8.67
CA GLU A 314 12.29 -34.36 9.45
C GLU A 314 10.96 -34.09 8.73
N GLN A 315 10.84 -32.94 8.07
CA GLN A 315 9.68 -32.60 7.26
C GLN A 315 9.51 -33.56 6.10
N ARG A 316 10.53 -33.66 5.24
CA ARG A 316 10.55 -34.53 4.07
C ARG A 316 10.22 -35.97 4.46
N SER A 317 10.82 -36.50 5.52
CA SER A 317 10.55 -37.87 5.98
C SER A 317 9.10 -38.06 6.47
N ARG A 318 8.51 -37.10 7.18
CA ARG A 318 7.11 -37.16 7.64
C ARG A 318 6.12 -37.00 6.49
N ILE A 319 6.41 -36.08 5.57
CA ILE A 319 5.61 -35.77 4.39
C ILE A 319 5.61 -36.97 3.43
N GLN A 320 6.78 -37.53 3.12
CA GLN A 320 6.89 -38.76 2.32
C GLN A 320 6.16 -39.93 2.96
N ARG A 321 6.20 -40.09 4.28
CA ARG A 321 5.48 -41.17 4.97
C ARG A 321 3.97 -41.08 4.82
N ARG A 322 3.41 -39.86 4.78
CA ARG A 322 1.95 -39.64 4.77
C ARG A 322 1.37 -39.39 3.38
N PHE A 323 2.11 -38.70 2.51
CA PHE A 323 1.58 -38.15 1.26
C PHE A 323 2.37 -38.60 0.01
N ARG A 324 3.07 -39.75 0.07
CA ARG A 324 3.95 -40.19 -1.04
C ARG A 324 3.25 -40.19 -2.40
N LYS A 325 2.03 -40.70 -2.48
CA LYS A 325 1.31 -40.86 -3.74
C LYS A 325 0.91 -39.51 -4.32
N GLU A 326 0.45 -38.63 -3.45
CA GLU A 326 0.01 -37.28 -3.74
C GLU A 326 1.18 -36.42 -4.19
N ILE A 327 2.33 -36.54 -3.54
CA ILE A 327 3.54 -35.82 -3.88
C ILE A 327 4.08 -36.23 -5.26
N LEU A 328 4.13 -37.52 -5.57
CA LEU A 328 4.59 -37.99 -6.90
C LEU A 328 3.67 -37.48 -8.02
N ARG A 329 2.35 -37.48 -7.75
CA ARG A 329 1.37 -36.88 -8.66
C ARG A 329 1.54 -35.36 -8.78
N ALA A 330 1.80 -34.68 -7.66
CA ALA A 330 1.99 -33.24 -7.62
C ALA A 330 3.25 -32.80 -8.37
N ALA A 331 4.36 -33.53 -8.20
CA ALA A 331 5.65 -33.23 -8.83
C ALA A 331 5.53 -33.25 -10.36
N SER A 332 4.84 -34.25 -10.91
CA SER A 332 4.57 -34.31 -12.36
C SER A 332 3.74 -33.14 -12.91
N ARG A 333 3.04 -32.40 -12.07
CA ARG A 333 2.13 -31.30 -12.45
C ARG A 333 2.69 -29.91 -12.14
N ASN A 334 3.66 -29.82 -11.24
CA ASN A 334 4.26 -28.58 -10.77
C ASN A 334 5.78 -28.66 -10.99
N SER A 335 6.21 -28.48 -12.24
CA SER A 335 7.63 -28.44 -12.61
C SER A 335 8.35 -27.18 -12.12
N ASP A 336 7.63 -26.25 -11.49
CA ASP A 336 8.15 -24.99 -10.97
C ASP A 336 8.65 -25.10 -9.51
N ILE A 337 8.45 -26.24 -8.86
CA ILE A 337 8.87 -26.48 -7.48
C ILE A 337 9.91 -27.60 -7.46
N ASP A 338 11.06 -27.34 -6.82
CA ASP A 338 12.12 -28.33 -6.67
C ASP A 338 11.59 -29.64 -6.06
N SER A 339 11.71 -30.70 -6.85
CA SER A 339 11.25 -32.05 -6.55
C SER A 339 12.39 -33.06 -6.47
N GLU A 340 13.65 -32.63 -6.55
CA GLU A 340 14.84 -33.49 -6.55
C GLU A 340 14.95 -34.33 -5.27
N TRP A 341 14.52 -33.78 -4.14
CA TRP A 341 14.50 -34.43 -2.84
C TRP A 341 13.60 -35.68 -2.77
N LEU A 342 12.77 -35.91 -3.79
CA LEU A 342 11.93 -37.11 -3.91
C LEU A 342 12.65 -38.27 -4.62
N GLY A 343 13.84 -38.03 -5.16
CA GLY A 343 14.58 -39.02 -5.95
C GLY A 343 13.89 -39.35 -7.28
N VAL A 344 12.96 -38.51 -7.73
CA VAL A 344 12.46 -38.53 -9.10
C VAL A 344 13.42 -37.66 -9.87
N ALA A 345 14.36 -38.27 -10.58
CA ALA A 345 15.16 -37.52 -11.55
C ALA A 345 14.17 -36.86 -12.50
N GLU A 346 14.15 -35.53 -12.54
CA GLU A 346 13.45 -34.83 -13.62
C GLU A 346 13.97 -35.46 -14.91
N SER A 347 13.07 -36.01 -15.71
CA SER A 347 13.40 -36.30 -17.09
C SER A 347 13.75 -34.93 -17.67
N SER A 348 15.05 -34.61 -17.68
CA SER A 348 15.59 -33.46 -18.37
C SER A 348 14.84 -33.43 -19.69
N ALA A 349 14.01 -32.40 -19.89
CA ALA A 349 13.42 -32.16 -21.18
C ALA A 349 14.60 -32.26 -22.12
N GLU A 350 14.60 -33.30 -22.97
CA GLU A 350 15.72 -33.56 -23.86
C GLU A 350 16.04 -32.20 -24.48
N PRO A 351 17.27 -31.68 -24.31
CA PRO A 351 17.61 -30.40 -24.90
C PRO A 351 17.20 -30.52 -26.35
N ILE A 352 16.31 -29.62 -26.81
CA ILE A 352 15.88 -29.54 -28.21
C ILE A 352 17.13 -29.87 -29.02
N PRO A 353 17.16 -30.99 -29.77
CA PRO A 353 18.39 -31.46 -30.38
C PRO A 353 19.02 -30.27 -31.06
N TYR A 354 20.18 -29.86 -30.54
CA TYR A 354 20.95 -28.79 -31.14
C TYR A 354 21.26 -29.33 -32.53
N MET A 355 20.50 -28.88 -33.54
CA MET A 355 20.89 -29.11 -34.92
C MET A 355 22.15 -28.28 -35.06
N PRO A 356 23.33 -28.89 -35.20
CA PRO A 356 24.53 -28.13 -35.46
C PRO A 356 24.25 -27.31 -36.72
N GLU A 357 24.28 -25.98 -36.61
CA GLU A 357 24.46 -25.13 -37.77
C GLU A 357 25.77 -25.59 -38.40
N ASP A 358 25.68 -26.01 -39.66
CA ASP A 358 26.68 -26.79 -40.36
C ASP A 358 28.10 -26.24 -40.21
N GLU A 359 29.01 -27.11 -39.78
CA GLU A 359 30.43 -27.00 -40.07
C GLU A 359 30.63 -27.18 -41.59
N GLU A 360 30.47 -26.12 -42.37
CA GLU A 360 31.23 -25.90 -43.60
C GLU A 360 32.41 -25.00 -43.19
N GLY A 361 33.69 -25.36 -43.31
CA GLY A 361 34.38 -26.26 -44.21
C GLY A 361 35.68 -25.53 -44.56
N THR A 362 36.81 -25.95 -43.99
CA THR A 362 38.14 -25.50 -44.43
C THR A 362 38.78 -26.67 -45.16
N GLU A 363 38.89 -26.59 -46.49
CA GLU A 363 40.16 -26.73 -47.22
C GLU A 363 39.92 -26.85 -48.75
N ASP A 364 40.35 -25.78 -49.41
CA ASP A 364 41.27 -25.77 -50.55
C ASP A 364 40.89 -26.34 -51.93
N SER A 365 41.09 -25.44 -52.90
CA SER A 365 41.38 -25.60 -54.33
C SER A 365 40.24 -25.93 -55.32
N GLY A 366 40.03 -24.99 -56.25
CA GLY A 366 39.35 -25.24 -57.52
C GLY A 366 38.68 -24.00 -58.10
N GLU A 367 39.35 -23.33 -59.04
CA GLU A 367 38.78 -22.31 -59.91
C GLU A 367 37.47 -22.78 -60.54
N ASP A 368 36.36 -22.10 -60.29
CA ASP A 368 35.32 -21.80 -61.28
C ASP A 368 34.25 -20.86 -60.69
N ALA A 369 33.75 -19.96 -61.53
CA ALA A 369 32.90 -18.83 -61.18
C ALA A 369 31.60 -19.22 -60.44
N PRO A 370 31.06 -18.37 -59.54
CA PRO A 370 29.82 -18.66 -58.85
C PRO A 370 28.63 -18.66 -59.83
N VAL A 371 28.10 -19.84 -60.12
CA VAL A 371 26.80 -20.03 -60.75
C VAL A 371 25.74 -19.72 -59.69
N GLY A 372 25.08 -18.57 -59.84
CA GLY A 372 23.92 -18.22 -59.03
C GLY A 372 22.80 -19.24 -59.24
N VAL A 373 22.34 -19.84 -58.14
CA VAL A 373 21.15 -20.70 -58.15
C VAL A 373 19.95 -19.78 -58.33
N SER A 374 19.39 -19.77 -59.54
CA SER A 374 18.16 -19.03 -59.84
C SER A 374 17.01 -19.61 -59.03
N LEU A 375 16.15 -18.73 -58.53
CA LEU A 375 14.91 -19.06 -57.79
C LEU A 375 13.87 -19.83 -58.63
N ASP A 376 14.18 -20.13 -59.89
CA ASP A 376 13.32 -20.85 -60.83
C ASP A 376 13.32 -22.37 -60.60
N ASP A 377 14.29 -22.93 -59.87
CA ASP A 377 14.38 -24.39 -59.59
C ASP A 377 13.54 -24.84 -58.37
N ILE A 378 12.90 -23.91 -57.65
CA ILE A 378 11.95 -24.23 -56.56
C ILE A 378 10.52 -24.46 -57.11
N ALA A 379 10.28 -24.25 -58.41
CA ALA A 379 8.95 -24.32 -59.00
C ALA A 379 8.42 -25.74 -59.33
N SER A 380 9.16 -26.82 -59.06
CA SER A 380 8.75 -28.19 -59.47
C SER A 380 8.56 -29.22 -58.37
N LEU A 381 8.45 -28.83 -57.10
CA LEU A 381 7.97 -29.74 -56.05
C LEU A 381 6.45 -29.64 -55.90
N LYS A 382 5.76 -30.54 -56.61
CA LYS A 382 4.35 -30.86 -56.37
C LYS A 382 4.16 -31.22 -54.89
N PRO A 383 3.35 -30.49 -54.12
CA PRO A 383 2.89 -30.96 -52.83
C PRO A 383 1.83 -32.04 -53.09
N GLU A 384 2.02 -33.23 -52.54
CA GLU A 384 0.91 -34.16 -52.35
C GLU A 384 -0.08 -33.54 -51.35
N GLU A 385 -1.30 -33.30 -51.83
CA GLU A 385 -2.41 -32.74 -51.06
C GLU A 385 -2.85 -33.69 -49.93
N PRO A 386 -2.92 -33.23 -48.66
CA PRO A 386 -3.89 -33.76 -47.73
C PRO A 386 -5.27 -33.13 -48.06
N LYS A 387 -6.20 -33.98 -48.50
CA LYS A 387 -7.61 -33.61 -48.69
C LYS A 387 -8.27 -33.28 -47.34
N GLU A 388 -8.24 -32.02 -46.94
CA GLU A 388 -9.11 -31.49 -45.87
C GLU A 388 -9.70 -30.11 -46.21
N LYS A 389 -10.94 -30.16 -46.72
CA LYS A 389 -12.10 -29.26 -46.53
C LYS A 389 -11.89 -27.74 -46.63
N ASP A 390 -12.39 -27.21 -47.76
CA ASP A 390 -12.55 -25.81 -48.18
C ASP A 390 -13.47 -24.91 -47.33
N ASP A 391 -13.90 -25.32 -46.13
CA ASP A 391 -14.93 -24.58 -45.38
C ASP A 391 -14.38 -23.40 -44.54
N LYS A 392 -13.05 -23.25 -44.42
CA LYS A 392 -12.45 -22.22 -43.53
C LYS A 392 -12.25 -20.85 -44.18
N LYS A 393 -12.11 -20.78 -45.50
CA LYS A 393 -11.90 -19.52 -46.22
C LYS A 393 -13.14 -18.60 -46.22
N PRO A 394 -14.38 -19.09 -46.42
CA PRO A 394 -15.57 -18.21 -46.35
C PRO A 394 -15.89 -17.74 -44.91
N LEU A 395 -15.50 -18.52 -43.89
CA LEU A 395 -15.69 -18.13 -42.49
C LEU A 395 -14.73 -17.02 -42.05
N LEU A 396 -13.47 -17.04 -42.53
CA LEU A 396 -12.50 -15.99 -42.22
C LEU A 396 -12.84 -14.67 -42.95
N SER A 397 -13.33 -14.73 -44.19
CA SER A 397 -13.78 -13.52 -44.89
C SER A 397 -15.06 -12.95 -44.26
N ALA A 398 -16.00 -13.79 -43.84
CA ALA A 398 -17.22 -13.35 -43.15
C ALA A 398 -16.93 -12.74 -41.76
N LEU A 399 -15.91 -13.25 -41.05
CA LEU A 399 -15.48 -12.68 -39.76
C LEU A 399 -14.76 -11.34 -39.91
N LEU A 400 -14.00 -11.15 -40.99
CA LEU A 400 -13.36 -9.86 -41.29
C LEU A 400 -14.39 -8.81 -41.72
N ASP A 401 -15.32 -9.15 -42.60
CA ASP A 401 -16.43 -8.26 -42.99
C ASP A 401 -17.34 -7.92 -41.80
N ALA A 402 -17.57 -8.86 -40.88
CA ALA A 402 -18.35 -8.61 -39.65
C ALA A 402 -17.59 -7.73 -38.64
N LYS A 403 -16.25 -7.83 -38.59
CA LYS A 403 -15.42 -6.97 -37.74
C LYS A 403 -15.39 -5.54 -38.28
N GLU A 404 -15.25 -5.36 -39.59
CA GLU A 404 -15.29 -4.03 -40.21
C GLU A 404 -16.67 -3.37 -40.10
N LYS A 405 -17.77 -4.15 -40.18
CA LYS A 405 -19.13 -3.61 -39.92
C LYS A 405 -19.45 -3.36 -38.45
N ALA A 406 -18.81 -4.07 -37.52
CA ALA A 406 -18.97 -3.83 -36.08
C ALA A 406 -18.12 -2.64 -35.58
N GLN A 407 -17.05 -2.29 -36.31
CA GLN A 407 -16.25 -1.09 -36.09
C GLN A 407 -16.72 0.09 -36.94
N GLY A 408 -18.03 0.18 -37.23
CA GLY A 408 -18.62 1.42 -37.75
C GLY A 408 -18.27 2.57 -36.81
N GLU A 409 -17.45 3.48 -37.33
CA GLU A 409 -16.82 4.64 -36.70
C GLU A 409 -17.76 5.42 -35.76
N THR A 410 -17.67 5.15 -34.46
CA THR A 410 -17.75 6.22 -33.46
C THR A 410 -16.33 6.73 -33.30
N THR A 411 -16.04 7.90 -33.83
CA THR A 411 -14.72 8.50 -33.65
C THR A 411 -14.52 8.78 -32.16
N ALA A 412 -13.28 8.71 -31.65
CA ALA A 412 -13.00 8.99 -30.24
C ALA A 412 -13.49 10.38 -29.80
N GLU A 413 -13.64 11.30 -30.75
CA GLU A 413 -14.23 12.63 -30.57
C GLU A 413 -15.73 12.56 -30.25
N ASP A 414 -16.49 11.67 -30.89
CA ASP A 414 -17.93 11.49 -30.62
C ASP A 414 -18.18 10.96 -29.20
N GLU A 415 -17.32 10.04 -28.71
CA GLU A 415 -17.44 9.53 -27.33
C GLU A 415 -17.11 10.59 -26.28
N LEU A 416 -16.18 11.51 -26.59
CA LEU A 416 -15.81 12.62 -25.72
C LEU A 416 -16.96 13.61 -25.57
N ASP A 417 -17.61 13.98 -26.67
CA ASP A 417 -18.72 14.92 -26.67
C ASP A 417 -19.92 14.39 -25.87
N VAL A 418 -20.24 13.09 -26.00
CA VAL A 418 -21.31 12.46 -25.21
C VAL A 418 -20.98 12.50 -23.70
N ARG A 419 -19.71 12.34 -23.31
CA ARG A 419 -19.31 12.41 -21.90
C ARG A 419 -19.34 13.83 -21.35
N ILE A 420 -18.94 14.83 -22.13
CA ILE A 420 -18.99 16.24 -21.72
C ILE A 420 -20.46 16.67 -21.53
N GLN A 421 -21.35 16.26 -22.42
CA GLN A 421 -22.80 16.54 -22.29
C GLN A 421 -23.45 15.85 -21.08
N SER A 422 -22.83 14.79 -20.53
CA SER A 422 -23.32 14.09 -19.35
C SER A 422 -23.00 14.78 -18.02
N ILE A 423 -22.26 15.89 -18.03
CA ILE A 423 -21.98 16.66 -16.81
C ILE A 423 -23.26 17.41 -16.40
N ASP A 424 -23.81 17.05 -15.23
CA ASP A 424 -24.99 17.69 -14.67
C ASP A 424 -24.80 19.21 -14.52
N SER A 425 -25.73 19.99 -15.09
CA SER A 425 -25.71 21.46 -15.05
C SER A 425 -25.94 22.03 -13.65
N ASP A 426 -26.44 21.22 -12.73
CA ASP A 426 -26.84 21.62 -11.38
C ASP A 426 -25.65 21.62 -10.39
N LEU A 427 -24.48 21.14 -10.82
CA LEU A 427 -23.26 21.11 -10.00
C LEU A 427 -22.61 22.50 -9.90
N VAL A 428 -21.89 22.72 -8.81
CA VAL A 428 -21.10 23.95 -8.58
C VAL A 428 -20.06 24.11 -9.70
N PRO A 429 -19.75 25.33 -10.18
CA PRO A 429 -18.78 25.56 -11.25
C PRO A 429 -17.44 24.83 -11.07
N SER A 430 -16.90 24.81 -9.84
CA SER A 430 -15.65 24.11 -9.51
C SER A 430 -15.73 22.60 -9.71
N GLU A 431 -16.84 21.96 -9.31
CA GLU A 431 -17.05 20.52 -9.51
C GLU A 431 -17.24 20.17 -10.99
N ARG A 432 -17.94 21.03 -11.74
CA ARG A 432 -18.08 20.90 -13.20
C ARG A 432 -16.73 20.96 -13.89
N PHE A 433 -15.89 21.91 -13.48
CA PHE A 433 -14.53 22.08 -13.98
C PHE A 433 -13.65 20.85 -13.69
N VAL A 434 -13.64 20.33 -12.46
CA VAL A 434 -12.85 19.14 -12.11
C VAL A 434 -13.29 17.90 -12.90
N ARG A 435 -14.61 17.71 -13.11
CA ARG A 435 -15.11 16.61 -13.94
C ARG A 435 -14.70 16.76 -15.40
N LEU A 436 -14.80 17.98 -15.95
CA LEU A 436 -14.37 18.29 -17.31
C LEU A 436 -12.87 17.99 -17.48
N LEU A 437 -12.04 18.47 -16.54
CA LEU A 437 -10.59 18.25 -16.57
C LEU A 437 -10.23 16.77 -16.48
N LYS A 438 -10.92 15.96 -15.66
CA LYS A 438 -10.74 14.50 -15.59
C LYS A 438 -11.09 13.78 -16.90
N ILE A 439 -12.10 14.27 -17.62
CA ILE A 439 -12.48 13.69 -18.92
C ILE A 439 -11.40 14.01 -19.96
N LEU A 440 -10.94 15.27 -20.00
CA LEU A 440 -9.94 15.73 -20.96
C LEU A 440 -8.54 15.15 -20.67
N SER A 441 -8.15 15.00 -19.41
CA SER A 441 -6.85 14.41 -19.03
C SER A 441 -6.77 12.91 -19.35
N ARG A 442 -7.90 12.19 -19.36
CA ARG A 442 -7.95 10.79 -19.81
C ARG A 442 -7.82 10.65 -21.33
N ALA A 443 -8.19 11.68 -22.08
CA ALA A 443 -8.06 11.70 -23.53
C ALA A 443 -6.65 12.12 -23.96
N ASN A 444 -6.01 13.03 -23.23
CA ASN A 444 -4.70 13.58 -23.54
C ASN A 444 -3.66 13.14 -22.50
N GLU A 445 -2.75 12.23 -22.87
CA GLU A 445 -1.70 11.68 -21.98
C GLU A 445 -0.62 12.70 -21.51
N GLY A 446 -0.83 14.02 -21.67
CA GLY A 446 0.19 15.05 -21.44
C GLY A 446 -0.30 16.37 -20.85
N GLY A 447 -1.48 16.40 -20.25
CA GLY A 447 -2.13 17.63 -19.79
C GLY A 447 -3.01 18.27 -20.87
N VAL A 448 -3.83 19.23 -20.45
CA VAL A 448 -4.85 19.87 -21.30
C VAL A 448 -4.43 21.31 -21.58
N SER A 449 -4.42 21.71 -22.85
CA SER A 449 -4.08 23.11 -23.21
C SER A 449 -5.16 24.08 -22.74
N MET A 450 -4.76 25.28 -22.29
CA MET A 450 -5.69 26.31 -21.85
C MET A 450 -6.76 26.68 -22.88
N ASP A 451 -6.40 26.70 -24.17
CA ASP A 451 -7.32 27.04 -25.25
C ASP A 451 -8.42 25.97 -25.40
N THR A 452 -8.04 24.69 -25.43
CA THR A 452 -9.01 23.58 -25.46
C THR A 452 -9.91 23.57 -24.24
N LEU A 453 -9.38 23.98 -23.09
CA LEU A 453 -10.12 23.99 -21.84
C LEU A 453 -11.15 25.13 -21.82
N ARG A 454 -10.80 26.33 -22.31
CA ARG A 454 -11.71 27.47 -22.48
C ARG A 454 -12.84 27.18 -23.46
N GLU A 455 -12.53 26.52 -24.58
CA GLU A 455 -13.55 26.11 -25.55
C GLU A 455 -14.57 25.15 -24.93
N ARG A 456 -14.08 24.12 -24.23
CA ARG A 456 -14.96 23.10 -23.61
C ARG A 456 -15.65 23.58 -22.34
N ALA A 457 -15.07 24.54 -21.60
CA ALA A 457 -15.71 25.15 -20.43
C ALA A 457 -17.00 25.89 -20.81
N LYS A 458 -17.04 26.52 -22.00
CA LYS A 458 -18.24 27.20 -22.53
C LYS A 458 -19.39 26.23 -22.79
N GLU A 459 -19.09 25.01 -23.25
CA GLU A 459 -20.10 23.96 -23.44
C GLU A 459 -20.78 23.56 -22.13
N VAL A 460 -20.03 23.62 -21.02
CA VAL A 460 -20.50 23.28 -19.67
C VAL A 460 -21.06 24.49 -18.91
N ARG A 461 -21.18 25.66 -19.55
CA ARG A 461 -21.65 26.94 -18.97
C ARG A 461 -20.79 27.42 -17.80
N ILE A 462 -19.47 27.45 -17.99
CA ILE A 462 -18.53 28.14 -17.10
C ILE A 462 -18.03 29.36 -17.87
N ASP A 463 -18.22 30.55 -17.29
CA ASP A 463 -17.76 31.80 -17.90
C ASP A 463 -16.23 31.92 -17.77
N ASP A 464 -15.59 32.68 -18.68
CA ASP A 464 -14.12 32.79 -18.72
C ASP A 464 -13.55 33.40 -17.42
N ASP A 465 -14.27 34.32 -16.78
CA ASP A 465 -13.87 34.92 -15.49
C ASP A 465 -13.94 33.91 -14.34
N ASP A 466 -15.03 33.12 -14.27
CA ASP A 466 -15.19 32.04 -13.27
C ASP A 466 -14.10 30.97 -13.46
N LEU A 467 -13.73 30.68 -14.71
CA LEU A 467 -12.71 29.70 -15.04
C LEU A 467 -11.34 30.06 -14.45
N ASP A 468 -10.92 31.31 -14.65
CA ASP A 468 -9.62 31.80 -14.17
C ASP A 468 -9.60 31.84 -12.61
N GLU A 469 -10.72 32.18 -11.96
CA GLU A 469 -10.86 32.11 -10.49
C GLU A 469 -10.78 30.67 -9.96
N ILE A 470 -11.51 29.73 -10.59
CA ILE A 470 -11.50 28.31 -10.22
C ILE A 470 -10.10 27.71 -10.39
N ILE A 471 -9.37 28.06 -11.47
CA ILE A 471 -8.01 27.59 -11.69
C ILE A 471 -7.09 28.08 -10.56
N ALA A 472 -7.16 29.37 -10.22
CA ALA A 472 -6.34 29.94 -9.15
C ALA A 472 -6.63 29.30 -7.79
N ASP A 473 -7.91 29.03 -7.49
CA ASP A 473 -8.32 28.35 -6.25
C ASP A 473 -7.85 26.89 -6.20
N LEU A 474 -7.97 26.14 -7.29
CA LEU A 474 -7.54 24.75 -7.36
C LEU A 474 -6.02 24.58 -7.37
N GLU A 475 -5.29 25.54 -7.96
CA GLU A 475 -3.83 25.62 -7.89
C GLU A 475 -3.37 25.93 -6.46
N LYS A 476 -4.05 26.87 -5.77
CA LYS A 476 -3.80 27.15 -4.35
C LYS A 476 -4.07 25.94 -3.45
N GLN A 477 -5.03 25.09 -3.81
CA GLN A 477 -5.34 23.84 -3.11
C GLN A 477 -4.38 22.69 -3.47
N GLY A 478 -3.56 22.84 -4.52
CA GLY A 478 -2.64 21.80 -5.00
C GLY A 478 -3.33 20.63 -5.70
N ILE A 479 -4.57 20.82 -6.18
CA ILE A 479 -5.32 19.81 -6.95
C ILE A 479 -4.84 19.80 -8.41
N ILE A 480 -4.36 20.96 -8.89
CA ILE A 480 -3.99 21.21 -10.28
C ILE A 480 -2.64 21.90 -10.33
N TYR A 481 -1.86 21.58 -11.36
CA TYR A 481 -0.62 22.30 -11.69
C TYR A 481 -0.72 22.94 -13.07
N SER A 482 -0.39 24.23 -13.15
CA SER A 482 -0.19 24.95 -14.40
C SER A 482 1.28 24.87 -14.82
N SER A 483 1.54 24.45 -16.07
CA SER A 483 2.87 24.50 -16.68
C SER A 483 3.11 25.89 -17.27
N SER A 484 4.37 26.32 -17.32
CA SER A 484 4.77 27.55 -18.03
C SER A 484 4.43 27.54 -19.53
N GLU A 485 4.17 26.35 -20.09
CA GLU A 485 3.71 26.17 -21.48
C GLU A 485 2.19 26.32 -21.65
N GLY A 486 1.45 26.64 -20.57
CA GLY A 486 -0.01 26.79 -20.61
C GLY A 486 -0.78 25.47 -20.62
N MET A 487 -0.15 24.39 -20.16
CA MET A 487 -0.76 23.07 -19.98
C MET A 487 -1.22 22.92 -18.53
N ILE A 488 -2.46 22.46 -18.34
CA ILE A 488 -3.04 22.18 -17.03
C ILE A 488 -3.08 20.67 -16.81
N SER A 489 -2.51 20.20 -15.69
CA SER A 489 -2.56 18.80 -15.30
C SER A 489 -3.29 18.62 -13.97
N TYR A 490 -4.16 17.61 -13.91
CA TYR A 490 -4.89 17.21 -12.71
C TYR A 490 -4.07 16.17 -11.94
N VAL A 491 -3.91 16.37 -10.63
CA VAL A 491 -3.23 15.42 -9.75
C VAL A 491 -4.26 14.60 -9.00
N ASP A 492 -4.29 13.29 -9.25
CA ASP A 492 -5.06 12.38 -8.41
C ASP A 492 -4.40 12.32 -7.02
N LEU A 493 -5.01 13.01 -6.06
CA LEU A 493 -4.63 12.94 -4.64
C LEU A 493 -5.08 11.63 -3.96
N GLU A 494 -5.53 10.63 -4.73
CA GLU A 494 -5.72 9.26 -4.24
C GLU A 494 -4.35 8.57 -4.10
N LEU A 495 -3.58 8.97 -3.08
CA LEU A 495 -2.39 8.27 -2.58
C LEU A 495 -2.62 7.80 -1.14
#